data_AF-A0A645EUM9-F1
#
_entry.id   AF-A0A645EUM9-F1
#
_cell.length_a   1.000
_cell.length_b   1.000
_cell.length_c   1.000
_cell.angle_alpha   90.00
_cell.angle_beta   90.00
_cell.angle_gamma   90.00
#
_symmetry.space_group_name_H-M   'P 1'
#
loop_
_entity.id
_entity.type
_entity.pdbx_description
1 polymer ?
#
loop_
_entity_poly.entity_id
_entity_poly.type
_entity_poly.pdbx_seq_one_letter_code
_entity_poly.pdbx_strand_id
1 'polypeptide(L)' 'MLALGQKGVGAIFLGSAATNFSLKDAGNQLNGEISKTGIYLNEDGTAGTIQHVDLVV' A
#
# COMPACT_ATOMS: atom_id res chain seq x y z
N MET A 1 16.35 -3.94 8.98
CA MET A 1 15.46 -4.83 8.20
C MET A 1 14.44 -5.42 9.15
N LEU A 2 13.17 -5.51 8.77
CA LEU A 2 12.09 -6.04 9.61
C LEU A 2 11.47 -7.25 8.91
N ALA A 3 11.20 -8.32 9.64
CA ALA A 3 10.49 -9.47 9.09
C ALA A 3 8.97 -9.22 9.13
N LEU A 4 8.24 -9.75 8.15
CA LEU A 4 6.79 -9.58 8.03
C LEU A 4 6.03 -10.13 9.26
N GLY A 5 6.43 -11.31 9.75
CA GLY A 5 5.84 -11.89 10.97
C GLY A 5 6.09 -11.04 12.23
N GLN A 6 7.22 -10.31 12.31
CA GLN A 6 7.44 -9.37 13.43
C GLN A 6 6.50 -8.16 13.39
N LYS A 7 5.88 -7.90 12.23
CA LYS A 7 4.86 -6.88 12.04
C LYS A 7 3.44 -7.44 12.05
N GLY A 8 3.28 -8.72 12.39
CA GLY A 8 1.99 -9.39 12.49
C GLY A 8 1.36 -9.73 11.13
N VAL A 9 2.08 -9.63 10.01
CA VAL A 9 1.55 -9.97 8.68
C VAL A 9 1.53 -11.48 8.52
N GLY A 10 0.33 -12.07 8.48
CA GLY A 10 0.12 -13.52 8.38
C GLY A 10 -0.06 -14.02 6.94
N ALA A 11 -0.67 -13.21 6.06
CA ALA A 11 -0.86 -13.58 4.65
C ALA A 11 -0.93 -12.36 3.73
N ILE A 12 -0.46 -12.50 2.49
CA ILE A 12 -0.54 -11.47 1.44
C ILE A 12 -1.38 -12.01 0.29
N PHE A 13 -2.39 -11.25 -0.11
CA PHE A 13 -3.12 -11.53 -1.33
C PHE A 13 -2.36 -10.94 -2.53
N LEU A 14 -2.07 -11.77 -3.53
CA LEU A 14 -1.28 -11.36 -4.71
C LEU A 14 -2.11 -10.63 -5.77
N GLY A 15 -3.44 -10.65 -5.64
CA GLY A 15 -4.32 -9.81 -6.46
C GLY A 15 -4.37 -8.37 -5.97
N SER A 16 -4.65 -7.45 -6.88
CA SER A 16 -4.78 -6.02 -6.59
C SER A 16 -5.84 -5.39 -7.48
N ALA A 17 -6.52 -4.36 -6.99
CA ALA A 17 -7.36 -3.48 -7.80
C ALA A 17 -6.53 -2.32 -8.35
N ALA A 18 -6.84 -1.86 -9.57
CA ALA A 18 -6.29 -0.61 -10.10
C ALA A 18 -6.88 0.57 -9.32
N THR A 19 -6.03 1.50 -8.86
CA THR A 19 -6.41 2.60 -7.97
C THR A 19 -5.61 3.85 -8.28
N ASN A 20 -5.96 4.57 -9.35
CA ASN A 20 -5.27 5.80 -9.77
C ASN A 20 -5.59 6.98 -8.86
N PHE A 21 -4.76 7.22 -7.84
CA PHE A 21 -4.89 8.36 -6.93
C PHE A 21 -3.61 9.21 -6.91
N SER A 22 -3.73 10.49 -7.25
CA SER A 22 -2.62 11.43 -7.18
C SER A 22 -2.35 11.88 -5.74
N LEU A 23 -1.15 11.61 -5.25
CA LEU A 23 -0.62 12.14 -4.00
C LEU A 23 -0.07 13.54 -4.26
N LYS A 24 -0.80 14.55 -3.79
CA LYS A 24 -0.40 15.95 -3.92
C LYS A 24 -0.14 16.60 -2.58
N ASP A 25 0.75 17.57 -2.55
CA ASP A 25 0.99 18.40 -1.37
C ASP A 25 -0.05 19.53 -1.22
N ALA A 26 0.09 20.34 -0.17
CA ALA A 26 -0.77 21.49 0.09
C ALA A 26 -0.68 22.58 -1.00
N GLY A 27 0.40 22.60 -1.77
CA GLY A 27 0.60 23.47 -2.94
C GLY A 27 0.08 22.87 -4.24
N ASN A 28 -0.62 21.72 -4.20
CA ASN A 28 -1.11 20.98 -5.36
C ASN A 28 0.01 20.46 -6.29
N GLN A 29 1.24 20.36 -5.78
CA GLN A 29 2.36 19.72 -6.48
C GLN A 29 2.21 18.20 -6.38
N LEU A 30 2.45 17.49 -7.49
CA LEU A 30 2.36 16.03 -7.55
C LEU A 30 3.61 15.41 -6.95
N ASN A 31 3.44 14.64 -5.88
CA ASN A 31 4.53 13.93 -5.21
C ASN A 31 4.55 12.44 -5.54
N GLY A 32 3.42 11.91 -6.04
CA GLY A 32 3.34 10.53 -6.52
C GLY A 32 1.95 10.13 -6.98
N GLU A 33 1.83 8.92 -7.49
CA GLU A 33 0.57 8.29 -7.88
C GLU A 33 0.48 6.91 -7.23
N ILE A 34 -0.64 6.65 -6.54
CA ILE A 34 -1.02 5.28 -6.22
C ILE A 34 -1.56 4.69 -7.51
N SER A 35 -1.03 3.54 -7.92
CA SER A 35 -1.41 2.85 -9.16
C SER A 35 -2.29 1.61 -8.89
N LYS A 36 -2.00 0.88 -7.80
CA LYS A 36 -2.69 -0.36 -7.44
C LYS A 36 -2.80 -0.52 -5.93
N THR A 37 -3.90 -1.12 -5.47
CA THR A 37 -4.14 -1.45 -4.06
C THR A 37 -4.48 -2.93 -3.92
N GLY A 38 -3.70 -3.65 -3.10
CA GLY A 38 -3.97 -5.02 -2.66
C GLY A 38 -4.34 -5.06 -1.18
N ILE A 39 -4.51 -6.27 -0.65
CA ILE A 39 -4.82 -6.51 0.77
C ILE A 39 -3.87 -7.53 1.39
N TYR A 40 -3.69 -7.45 2.70
CA TYR A 40 -3.02 -8.46 3.50
C TYR A 40 -3.85 -8.73 4.76
N LEU A 41 -3.60 -9.87 5.39
CA LEU A 41 -4.18 -10.24 6.67
C LEU A 41 -3.10 -10.26 7.74
N ASN A 42 -3.44 -9.72 8.91
CA ASN A 42 -2.67 -9.90 10.12
C ASN A 42 -2.95 -11.27 10.74
N GLU A 43 -2.06 -11.73 11.60
CA GLU A 43 -2.22 -12.98 12.37
C GLU A 43 -3.42 -12.95 13.32
N ASP A 44 -3.88 -11.76 13.72
CA ASP A 44 -5.11 -11.56 14.49
C ASP A 44 -6.41 -11.58 13.66
N GLY A 45 -6.28 -11.81 12.34
CA GLY A 45 -7.40 -11.86 11.39
C GLY A 45 -7.86 -10.51 10.86
N THR A 46 -7.29 -9.39 11.32
CA THR A 46 -7.58 -8.06 10.76
C THR A 46 -6.99 -7.92 9.36
N ALA A 47 -7.63 -7.11 8.51
CA ALA A 47 -7.15 -6.84 7.16
C ALA A 47 -6.52 -5.45 7.05
N GLY A 48 -5.47 -5.33 6.24
CA GLY A 48 -4.87 -4.06 5.85
C GLY A 48 -4.65 -3.97 4.34
N THR A 49 -4.20 -2.81 3.85
CA THR A 49 -3.95 -2.58 2.43
C THR A 49 -2.46 -2.50 2.11
N ILE A 50 -2.09 -2.91 0.89
CA ILE A 50 -0.77 -2.71 0.28
C ILE A 50 -0.98 -1.81 -0.92
N GLN A 51 -0.17 -0.76 -1.06
CA GLN A 51 -0.32 0.22 -2.13
C GLN A 51 0.97 0.29 -2.97
N HIS A 52 0.82 0.21 -4.28
CA HIS A 52 1.88 0.51 -5.24
C HIS A 52 1.90 2.03 -5.44
N VAL A 53 2.99 2.68 -5.02
CA VAL A 53 3.18 4.12 -5.14
C VAL A 53 4.33 4.42 -6.10
N ASP A 54 4.03 5.14 -7.16
CA ASP A 54 4.99 5.73 -8.08
C ASP A 54 5.34 7.14 -7.56
N LEU A 55 6.58 7.37 -7.12
CA LEU A 55 7.01 8.67 -6.58
C LEU A 55 7.58 9.57 -7.67
N VAL A 56 7.27 10.86 -7.57
CA VAL A 56 7.92 11.91 -8.37
C VAL A 56 9.15 12.42 -7.62
N VAL A 57 10.29 12.50 -8.28
CA VAL A 57 11.57 12.99 -7.74
C VAL A 57 11.94 14.37 -8.24
#